data_AF-Q7WWT2-F1
#
_entry.id   AF-Q7WWT2-F1
#
_cell.length_a   1.000
_cell.length_b   1.000
_cell.length_c   1.000
_cell.angle_alpha   90.00
_cell.angle_beta   90.00
_cell.angle_gamma   90.00
#
_symmetry.space_group_name_H-M   'P 1'
#
loop_
_entity.id
_entity.type
_entity.pdbx_description
1 polymer ?
#
loop_
_entity_poly.entity_id
_entity_poly.type
_entity_poly.pdbx_seq_one_letter_code
_entity_poly.pdbx_strand_id
1 'polypeptide(L)'
;MTTIGGNNDLQHLDNNRHFIVNYGDRFRHGEPIASGFVESAVNQVVSKRFVKRQQMAWRPRHAHNLLQIRTAVLNNHLRSYVERWYPSIVGELAA
;
A
#
# COMPACT_ATOMS: atom_id res chain seq x y z
N MET A 1 -4.73 -32.01 -20.81
CA MET A 1 -4.97 -32.56 -19.45
C MET A 1 -3.80 -32.10 -18.59
N THR A 2 -3.87 -30.87 -18.08
CA THR A 2 -2.72 -30.20 -17.45
C THR A 2 -2.77 -30.40 -15.95
N THR A 3 -1.75 -31.08 -15.43
CA THR A 3 -1.55 -31.36 -14.00
C THR A 3 -1.56 -30.05 -13.19
N ILE A 4 -2.58 -29.88 -12.35
CA ILE A 4 -2.62 -28.80 -11.37
C ILE A 4 -1.58 -29.14 -10.30
N GLY A 5 -0.56 -28.28 -10.16
CA GLY A 5 0.53 -28.41 -9.21
C GLY A 5 -0.02 -28.38 -7.78
N GLY A 6 0.00 -29.54 -7.12
CA GLY A 6 -0.53 -29.74 -5.77
C GLY A 6 0.51 -29.77 -4.64
N ASN A 7 1.80 -29.54 -4.89
CA ASN A 7 2.86 -29.80 -3.90
C ASN A 7 3.75 -28.60 -3.54
N ASN A 8 3.56 -27.43 -4.16
CA ASN A 8 4.48 -26.30 -3.98
C ASN A 8 4.25 -25.50 -2.71
N ASP A 9 3.03 -25.50 -2.17
CA ASP A 9 2.69 -24.66 -1.01
C ASP A 9 3.30 -25.20 0.29
N LEU A 10 3.26 -26.53 0.50
CA LEU A 10 3.88 -27.17 1.65
C LEU A 10 5.42 -27.04 1.60
N GLN A 11 6.01 -27.23 0.42
CA GLN A 11 7.44 -27.02 0.22
C GLN A 11 7.84 -25.57 0.47
N HIS A 12 7.02 -24.61 0.04
CA HIS A 12 7.25 -23.19 0.27
C HIS A 12 7.18 -22.84 1.76
N LEU A 13 6.20 -23.39 2.47
CA LEU A 13 6.05 -23.19 3.92
C LEU A 13 7.23 -23.80 4.69
N ASP A 14 7.71 -24.98 4.30
CA ASP A 14 8.83 -25.65 4.95
C ASP A 14 10.15 -24.90 4.70
N ASN A 15 10.40 -24.49 3.46
CA ASN A 15 11.60 -23.73 3.10
C ASN A 15 11.64 -22.34 3.76
N ASN A 16 10.48 -21.72 4.00
CA ASN A 16 10.38 -20.40 4.61
C ASN A 16 10.04 -20.44 6.10
N ARG A 17 10.05 -21.62 6.74
CA ARG A 17 9.65 -21.82 8.14
C ARG A 17 10.40 -20.90 9.12
N HIS A 18 11.65 -20.58 8.82
CA HIS A 18 12.48 -19.66 9.60
C HIS A 18 12.07 -18.18 9.49
N PHE A 19 11.31 -17.81 8.47
CA PHE A 19 10.77 -16.46 8.25
C PHE A 19 9.31 -16.32 8.72
N ILE A 20 8.66 -17.41 9.13
CA ILE A 20 7.28 -17.39 9.61
C ILE A 20 7.26 -16.81 11.04
N VAL A 21 6.79 -15.57 11.15
CA VAL A 21 6.61 -14.87 12.42
C VAL A 21 5.50 -15.53 13.23
N ASN A 22 5.77 -15.87 14.50
CA ASN A 22 4.75 -16.41 15.41
C ASN A 22 3.86 -15.28 15.95
N TYR A 23 2.84 -14.90 15.18
CA TYR A 23 1.88 -13.87 15.58
C TYR A 23 1.09 -14.21 16.84
N GLY A 24 0.93 -15.50 17.17
CA GLY A 24 0.24 -15.93 18.39
C GLY A 24 1.06 -15.67 19.66
N ASP A 25 2.38 -15.79 19.59
CA ASP A 25 3.28 -15.43 20.68
C ASP A 25 3.34 -13.90 20.88
N ARG A 26 3.46 -13.16 19.77
CA ARG A 26 3.40 -11.68 19.77
C ARG A 26 2.08 -11.15 20.33
N PHE A 27 0.96 -11.84 20.06
CA PHE A 27 -0.34 -11.53 20.65
C PHE A 27 -0.36 -11.66 22.17
N ARG A 28 0.18 -12.77 22.69
CA ARG A 28 0.23 -13.01 24.15
C ARG A 28 1.19 -12.07 24.86
N HIS A 29 2.23 -11.61 24.18
CA HIS A 29 3.21 -10.65 24.69
C HIS A 29 2.84 -9.18 24.44
N GLY A 30 1.68 -8.90 23.83
CA GLY A 30 1.23 -7.54 23.55
C GLY A 30 2.10 -6.78 22.55
N GLU A 31 2.94 -7.49 21.80
CA GLU A 31 3.78 -6.89 20.76
C GLU A 31 2.93 -6.47 19.55
N PRO A 32 3.32 -5.47 18.75
CA PRO A 32 2.56 -5.05 17.57
C PRO A 32 2.37 -6.20 16.57
N ILE A 33 1.12 -6.63 16.41
CA ILE A 33 0.72 -7.83 15.64
C ILE A 33 0.16 -7.45 14.27
N ALA A 34 -0.46 -6.28 14.17
CA ALA A 34 -1.35 -5.96 13.07
C ALA A 34 -0.63 -5.15 11.99
N SER A 35 0.06 -5.84 11.08
CA SER A 35 0.23 -5.33 9.72
C SER A 35 -1.13 -5.21 9.03
N GLY A 36 -2.14 -6.03 9.34
CA GLY A 36 -3.38 -6.11 8.57
C GLY A 36 -4.11 -4.78 8.32
N PHE A 37 -4.18 -3.88 9.30
CA PHE A 37 -4.75 -2.54 9.08
C PHE A 37 -3.86 -1.68 8.18
N VAL A 38 -2.54 -1.68 8.43
CA VAL A 38 -1.54 -0.96 7.65
C VAL A 38 -1.47 -1.51 6.21
N GLU A 39 -1.51 -2.81 6.06
CA GLU A 39 -1.49 -3.58 4.82
C GLU A 39 -2.77 -3.34 4.03
N SER A 40 -3.93 -3.31 4.70
CA SER A 40 -5.20 -2.93 4.10
C SER A 40 -5.17 -1.46 3.63
N ALA A 41 -4.63 -0.54 4.43
CA ALA A 41 -4.48 0.86 4.05
C ALA A 41 -3.53 1.04 2.86
N VAL A 42 -2.38 0.37 2.86
CA VAL A 42 -1.44 0.32 1.73
C VAL A 42 -2.13 -0.28 0.51
N ASN A 43 -2.87 -1.38 0.69
CA ASN A 43 -3.62 -2.02 -0.38
C ASN A 43 -4.68 -1.08 -0.95
N GLN A 44 -5.36 -0.25 -0.15
CA GLN A 44 -6.29 0.76 -0.65
C GLN A 44 -5.57 1.86 -1.45
N VAL A 45 -4.42 2.34 -0.97
CA VAL A 45 -3.61 3.36 -1.67
C VAL A 45 -3.10 2.85 -3.02
N VAL A 46 -2.72 1.57 -3.09
CA VAL A 46 -2.04 0.97 -4.24
C VAL A 46 -3.03 0.30 -5.21
N SER A 47 -4.01 -0.47 -4.73
CA SER A 47 -4.80 -1.40 -5.54
C SER A 47 -5.53 -0.78 -6.72
N LYS A 48 -6.13 0.41 -6.55
CA LYS A 48 -7.04 1.01 -7.55
C LYS A 48 -6.35 1.41 -8.87
N ARG A 49 -5.03 1.64 -8.88
CA ARG A 49 -4.28 1.95 -10.14
C ARG A 49 -2.96 1.21 -10.33
N PHE A 50 -2.45 0.51 -9.32
CA PHE A 50 -1.17 -0.19 -9.46
C PHE A 50 -1.31 -1.70 -9.62
N VAL A 51 -2.42 -2.32 -9.18
CA VAL A 51 -2.50 -3.79 -9.08
C VAL A 51 -3.61 -4.40 -9.93
N LYS A 52 -4.81 -3.79 -10.04
CA LYS A 52 -5.95 -4.41 -10.76
C LYS A 52 -6.23 -3.76 -12.12
N ARG A 53 -6.24 -4.57 -13.20
CA ARG A 53 -6.66 -4.32 -14.60
C ARG A 53 -6.12 -3.05 -15.32
N GLN A 54 -5.43 -2.16 -14.62
CA GLN A 54 -4.79 -0.94 -15.13
C GLN A 54 -3.33 -0.90 -14.64
N GLN A 55 -2.60 -2.01 -14.74
CA GLN A 55 -1.16 -1.97 -14.49
C GLN A 55 -0.52 -1.06 -15.53
N MET A 56 -0.07 0.10 -15.05
CA MET A 56 0.63 1.08 -15.85
C MET A 56 2.11 0.99 -15.50
N ALA A 57 2.98 0.93 -16.51
CA ALA A 57 4.42 0.94 -16.36
C ALA A 57 4.91 2.36 -15.99
N TRP A 58 4.68 2.77 -14.75
CA TRP A 58 5.14 4.07 -14.26
C TRP A 58 6.62 4.01 -13.89
N ARG A 59 7.36 5.07 -14.22
CA ARG A 59 8.70 5.29 -13.64
C ARG A 59 8.59 5.46 -12.11
N PRO A 60 9.55 4.97 -11.31
CA PRO A 60 9.49 5.00 -9.83
C PRO A 60 9.16 6.38 -9.25
N ARG A 61 9.74 7.45 -9.81
CA ARG A 61 9.48 8.84 -9.42
C ARG A 61 8.00 9.24 -9.53
N HIS A 62 7.30 8.80 -10.58
CA HIS A 62 5.91 9.16 -10.80
C HIS A 62 4.99 8.31 -9.90
N ALA A 63 5.34 7.03 -9.69
CA ALA A 63 4.65 6.19 -8.74
C ALA A 63 4.73 6.77 -7.32
N HIS A 64 5.90 7.23 -6.91
CA HIS A 64 6.12 7.88 -5.62
C HIS A 64 5.25 9.13 -5.44
N ASN A 65 5.27 10.06 -6.40
CA ASN A 65 4.46 11.27 -6.35
C ASN A 65 2.95 10.97 -6.29
N LEU A 66 2.50 9.95 -7.05
CA LEU A 66 1.09 9.54 -7.03
C LEU A 66 0.68 8.95 -5.67
N LEU A 67 1.57 8.20 -5.01
CA LEU A 67 1.35 7.68 -3.66
C LEU A 67 1.26 8.81 -2.63
N GLN A 68 2.12 9.82 -2.73
CA GLN A 68 2.06 11.00 -1.85
C GLN A 68 0.72 11.73 -1.98
N ILE A 69 0.28 12.00 -3.21
CA ILE A 69 -1.02 12.66 -3.48
C ILE A 69 -2.17 11.84 -2.91
N ARG A 70 -2.20 10.53 -3.14
CA ARG A 70 -3.27 9.66 -2.61
C ARG A 70 -3.30 9.62 -1.09
N THR A 71 -2.15 9.56 -0.46
CA THR A 71 -2.03 9.61 1.00
C THR A 71 -2.54 10.95 1.52
N ALA A 72 -2.21 12.06 0.85
CA ALA A 72 -2.72 13.39 1.18
C ALA A 72 -4.25 13.51 1.02
N VAL A 73 -4.84 12.87 0.00
CA VAL A 73 -6.30 12.83 -0.18
C VAL A 73 -6.96 12.04 0.95
N LEU A 74 -6.43 10.86 1.29
CA LEU A 74 -6.97 10.05 2.38
C LEU A 74 -6.87 10.76 3.73
N ASN A 75 -5.79 11.50 3.96
CA ASN A 75 -5.60 12.30 5.17
C ASN A 75 -6.30 13.67 5.11
N ASN A 76 -7.04 13.97 4.04
CA ASN A 76 -7.69 15.27 3.82
C ASN A 76 -6.74 16.49 3.86
N HIS A 77 -5.45 16.28 3.60
CA HIS A 77 -4.40 17.31 3.62
C HIS A 77 -4.05 17.86 2.23
N LEU A 78 -4.65 17.30 1.17
CA LEU A 78 -4.32 17.69 -0.21
C LEU A 78 -4.46 19.20 -0.43
N ARG A 79 -5.55 19.80 0.06
CA ARG A 79 -5.81 21.24 -0.08
C ARG A 79 -4.70 22.07 0.57
N SER A 80 -4.30 21.73 1.79
CA SER A 80 -3.22 22.42 2.50
C SER A 80 -1.87 22.31 1.78
N TYR A 81 -1.58 21.17 1.14
CA TYR A 81 -0.37 21.04 0.33
C TYR A 81 -0.43 21.85 -0.97
N VAL A 82 -1.58 21.88 -1.64
CA VAL A 82 -1.78 22.72 -2.84
C VAL A 82 -1.63 24.20 -2.49
N GLU A 83 -2.24 24.65 -1.39
CA GLU A 83 -2.11 26.02 -0.89
C GLU A 83 -0.66 26.39 -0.56
N ARG A 84 0.07 25.45 0.06
CA ARG A 84 1.48 25.65 0.39
C ARG A 84 2.40 25.68 -0.83
N TRP A 85 2.17 24.82 -1.83
CA TRP A 85 3.06 24.67 -2.98
C TRP A 85 2.71 25.62 -4.12
N TYR A 86 1.44 25.99 -4.25
CA TYR A 86 0.90 26.82 -5.33
C TYR A 86 -0.04 27.91 -4.77
N PRO A 87 0.47 28.85 -3.97
CA PRO A 87 -0.35 29.90 -3.38
C PRO A 87 -1.04 30.78 -4.44
N SER A 88 -0.46 30.92 -5.63
CA SER A 88 -1.05 31.68 -6.74
C SER A 88 -2.33 31.07 -7.32
N ILE A 89 -2.50 29.75 -7.26
CA ILE A 89 -3.69 29.05 -7.81
C ILE A 89 -4.91 29.25 -6.90
N VAL A 90 -4.68 29.44 -5.59
CA VAL A 90 -5.76 29.58 -4.60
C VAL A 90 -6.37 30.97 -4.62
N GLY A 91 -5.60 32.00 -4.99
CA GLY A 91 -6.11 33.36 -5.18
C GLY A 91 -7.08 33.52 -6.35
N GLU A 92 -7.02 32.63 -7.35
CA GLU A 92 -7.85 32.69 -8.56
C GLU A 92 -9.22 31.99 -8.42
N LEU A 93 -9.40 31.16 -7.39
CA LEU A 93 -10.68 30.51 -7.06
C LEU A 93 -11.54 31.30 -6.05
N ALA A 94 -11.00 32.40 -5.52
CA ALA A 94 -11.65 33.26 -4.51
C ALA A 94 -12.01 34.66 -5.04
N ALA A 95 -11.84 34.91 -6.34
CA ALA A 95 -12.24 36.13 -7.06
C ALA A 95 -13.41 35.83 -8.00
#